data_AF-A0A7W0CIQ1-F1
#
_entry.id   AF-A0A7W0CIQ1-F1
#
_cell.length_a   1.000
_cell.length_b   1.000
_cell.length_c   1.000
_cell.angle_alpha   90.00
_cell.angle_beta   90.00
_cell.angle_gamma   90.00
#
_symmetry.space_group_name_H-M   'P 1'
#
loop_
_entity.id
_entity.type
_entity.pdbx_description
1 polymer ?
#
loop_
_entity_poly.entity_id
_entity_poly.type
_entity_poly.pdbx_seq_one_letter_code
_entity_poly.pdbx_strand_id
1 'polypeptide(L)'
;MEAIIAGVIAIVGTLLGSLVTYIFQRRSTARAEEFTISARLREERMGVYSGFAGTILELRSAQYNRAIRGFDGKDSAEYAEARSTSQRIRVVAWQALYRVRLVADAPEVTELAESAMARVADMHDSKDMRTLVACGDDVRTAVEAFVAAAKSEVAWENRLTKPRTAELPERGGQS
;
A
#
# COMPACT_ATOMS: atom_id res chain seq x y z
N MET A 1 -15.27 -3.73 -67.28
CA MET A 1 -14.23 -4.36 -66.44
C MET A 1 -13.76 -3.43 -65.31
N GLU A 2 -13.55 -2.13 -65.56
CA GLU A 2 -13.20 -1.08 -64.58
C GLU A 2 -14.02 -1.10 -63.26
N ALA A 3 -15.35 -1.12 -63.33
CA ALA A 3 -16.21 -1.05 -62.14
C ALA A 3 -16.06 -2.26 -61.20
N ILE A 4 -15.73 -3.44 -61.74
CA ILE A 4 -15.50 -4.65 -60.95
C ILE A 4 -14.18 -4.52 -60.17
N ILE A 5 -13.14 -3.99 -60.83
CA ILE A 5 -11.82 -3.77 -60.23
C ILE A 5 -11.93 -2.75 -59.09
N ALA A 6 -12.64 -1.64 -59.30
CA ALA A 6 -12.86 -0.61 -58.28
C ALA A 6 -13.62 -1.15 -57.05
N GLY A 7 -14.65 -1.97 -57.27
CA GLY A 7 -15.41 -2.60 -56.18
C GLY A 7 -14.58 -3.55 -55.33
N VAL A 8 -13.72 -4.37 -55.96
CA VAL A 8 -12.80 -5.29 -55.25
C VAL A 8 -11.81 -4.52 -54.40
N ILE A 9 -11.22 -3.44 -54.92
CA ILE A 9 -10.28 -2.58 -54.17
C ILE A 9 -10.96 -1.96 -52.94
N ALA A 10 -12.20 -1.51 -53.08
CA ALA A 10 -12.96 -0.92 -51.97
C ALA A 10 -13.24 -1.92 -50.83
N ILE A 11 -13.61 -3.16 -51.17
CA ILE A 11 -13.85 -4.21 -50.18
C ILE A 11 -12.55 -4.59 -49.47
N VAL A 12 -11.44 -4.74 -50.23
CA VAL A 12 -10.11 -5.02 -49.67
C VAL A 12 -9.65 -3.90 -48.74
N GLY A 13 -9.86 -2.63 -49.12
CA GLY A 13 -9.55 -1.48 -48.26
C GLY A 13 -10.35 -1.48 -46.95
N THR A 14 -11.62 -1.89 -47.00
CA THR A 14 -12.49 -1.98 -45.82
C THR A 14 -12.12 -3.16 -44.92
N LEU A 15 -11.77 -4.31 -45.51
CA LEU A 15 -11.30 -5.48 -44.78
C LEU A 15 -9.93 -5.24 -44.12
N LEU A 16 -9.01 -4.57 -44.82
CA LEU A 16 -7.73 -4.15 -44.25
C LEU A 16 -7.91 -3.12 -43.14
N GLY A 17 -8.77 -2.13 -43.33
CA GLY A 17 -9.09 -1.13 -42.31
C GLY A 17 -9.65 -1.77 -41.04
N SER A 18 -10.62 -2.70 -41.18
CA SER A 18 -11.22 -3.41 -40.05
C SER A 18 -10.24 -4.34 -39.33
N LEU A 19 -9.33 -5.00 -40.05
CA LEU A 19 -8.27 -5.83 -39.44
C LEU A 19 -7.27 -4.98 -38.64
N VAL A 20 -6.86 -3.83 -39.16
CA VAL A 20 -5.98 -2.88 -38.45
C VAL A 20 -6.67 -2.36 -37.18
N THR A 21 -7.95 -1.97 -37.26
CA THR A 21 -8.75 -1.53 -36.11
C THR A 21 -8.90 -2.65 -35.07
N TYR A 22 -9.16 -3.89 -35.50
CA TYR A 22 -9.31 -5.04 -34.60
C TYR A 22 -8.02 -5.35 -33.83
N ILE A 23 -6.86 -5.29 -34.49
CA ILE A 23 -5.55 -5.49 -33.83
C ILE A 23 -5.25 -4.36 -32.84
N PHE A 24 -5.57 -3.11 -33.20
CA PHE A 24 -5.42 -1.95 -32.31
C PHE A 24 -6.35 -2.03 -31.09
N GLN A 25 -7.62 -2.41 -31.29
CA GLN A 25 -8.60 -2.61 -30.22
C GLN A 25 -8.14 -3.71 -29.27
N ARG A 26 -7.73 -4.87 -29.80
CA ARG A 26 -7.27 -6.00 -28.98
C ARG A 26 -6.02 -5.68 -28.16
N ARG A 27 -5.08 -4.87 -28.71
CA ARG A 27 -3.90 -4.38 -27.98
C ARG A 27 -4.25 -3.31 -26.95
N SER A 28 -5.27 -2.48 -27.19
CA SER A 28 -5.73 -1.46 -26.25
C SER A 28 -6.46 -2.09 -25.05
N THR A 29 -7.27 -3.13 -25.27
CA THR A 29 -8.02 -3.80 -24.20
C THR A 29 -7.11 -4.59 -23.26
N ALA A 30 -6.15 -5.36 -23.79
CA ALA A 30 -5.19 -6.10 -22.96
C ALA A 30 -4.33 -5.16 -22.09
N ARG A 31 -3.92 -4.00 -22.62
CA ARG A 31 -3.16 -2.99 -21.87
C ARG A 31 -4.00 -2.28 -20.81
N ALA A 32 -5.28 -2.05 -21.09
CA ALA A 32 -6.20 -1.46 -20.11
C ALA A 32 -6.48 -2.42 -18.94
N GLU A 33 -6.59 -3.72 -19.20
CA GLU A 33 -6.80 -4.75 -18.16
C GLU A 33 -5.59 -4.89 -17.22
N GLU A 34 -4.36 -5.01 -17.75
CA GLU A 34 -3.13 -5.08 -16.94
C GLU A 34 -2.91 -3.81 -16.09
N PHE A 35 -3.18 -2.63 -16.66
CA PHE A 35 -3.13 -1.37 -15.93
C PHE A 35 -4.19 -1.30 -14.81
N THR A 36 -5.40 -1.79 -15.06
CA THR A 36 -6.49 -1.78 -14.07
C THR A 36 -6.19 -2.74 -12.91
N ILE A 37 -5.65 -3.93 -13.19
CA ILE A 37 -5.29 -4.91 -12.15
C ILE A 37 -4.16 -4.39 -11.27
N SER A 38 -3.10 -3.84 -11.87
CA SER A 38 -1.96 -3.28 -11.12
C SER A 38 -2.34 -2.04 -10.32
N ALA A 39 -3.19 -1.15 -10.87
CA ALA A 39 -3.72 0.00 -10.14
C ALA A 39 -4.57 -0.42 -8.93
N ARG A 40 -5.39 -1.48 -9.08
CA ARG A 40 -6.22 -2.01 -8.00
C ARG A 40 -5.41 -2.63 -6.87
N LEU A 41 -4.39 -3.43 -7.20
CA LEU A 41 -3.48 -4.00 -6.20
C LEU A 41 -2.75 -2.90 -5.42
N ARG A 42 -2.32 -1.85 -6.13
CA ARG A 42 -1.66 -0.69 -5.52
C ARG A 42 -2.58 0.06 -4.55
N GLU A 43 -3.84 0.26 -4.91
CA GLU A 43 -4.84 0.90 -4.04
C GLU A 43 -5.11 0.03 -2.79
N GLU A 44 -5.23 -1.28 -2.98
CA GLU A 44 -5.42 -2.23 -1.88
C GLU A 44 -4.24 -2.21 -0.90
N ARG A 45 -2.99 -2.26 -1.40
CA ARG A 45 -1.77 -2.14 -0.59
C ARG A 45 -1.73 -0.82 0.17
N MET A 46 -2.00 0.30 -0.48
CA MET A 46 -2.03 1.61 0.16
C MET A 46 -3.08 1.66 1.29
N GLY A 47 -4.26 1.09 1.06
CA GLY A 47 -5.32 0.99 2.06
C GLY A 47 -4.92 0.13 3.27
N VAL A 48 -4.32 -1.04 3.03
CA VAL A 48 -3.83 -1.93 4.10
C VAL A 48 -2.72 -1.26 4.91
N TYR A 49 -1.72 -0.66 4.26
CA TYR A 49 -0.58 -0.03 4.94
C TYR A 49 -0.99 1.19 5.75
N SER A 50 -1.80 2.08 5.17
CA SER A 50 -2.31 3.26 5.89
C SER A 50 -3.25 2.87 7.04
N GLY A 51 -4.09 1.85 6.85
CA GLY A 51 -4.97 1.31 7.89
C GLY A 51 -4.21 0.71 9.07
N PHE A 52 -3.13 -0.03 8.79
CA PHE A 52 -2.24 -0.55 9.84
C PHE A 52 -1.55 0.57 10.62
N ALA A 53 -0.94 1.54 9.92
CA ALA A 53 -0.29 2.68 10.56
C ALA A 53 -1.26 3.45 11.48
N GLY A 54 -2.48 3.71 11.00
CA GLY A 54 -3.54 4.35 11.80
C GLY A 54 -3.90 3.56 13.05
N THR A 55 -4.04 2.24 12.93
CA THR A 55 -4.39 1.37 14.06
C THR A 55 -3.28 1.29 15.11
N ILE A 56 -2.00 1.31 14.71
CA ILE A 56 -0.87 1.37 15.65
C ILE A 56 -0.85 2.70 16.41
N LEU A 57 -1.14 3.83 15.75
CA LEU A 57 -1.22 5.13 16.42
C LEU A 57 -2.42 5.22 17.37
N GLU A 58 -3.54 4.59 17.03
CA GLU A 58 -4.69 4.45 17.93
C GLU A 58 -4.32 3.59 19.15
N LEU A 59 -3.65 2.46 18.93
CA LEU A 59 -3.17 1.59 20.01
C LEU A 59 -2.18 2.31 20.92
N ARG A 60 -1.24 3.08 20.35
CA ARG A 60 -0.31 3.93 21.11
C ARG A 60 -1.08 4.86 22.04
N SER A 61 -2.10 5.53 21.54
CA SER A 61 -2.91 6.46 22.33
C SER A 61 -3.65 5.74 23.46
N ALA A 62 -4.21 4.56 23.19
CA ALA A 62 -4.88 3.74 24.20
C ALA A 62 -3.92 3.22 25.28
N GLN A 63 -2.71 2.80 24.88
CA GLN A 63 -1.66 2.34 25.80
C GLN A 63 -1.13 3.50 26.65
N TYR A 64 -1.02 4.70 26.08
CA TYR A 64 -0.65 5.92 26.81
C TYR A 64 -1.69 6.26 27.89
N ASN A 65 -2.98 6.23 27.54
CA ASN A 65 -4.07 6.46 28.49
C ASN A 65 -4.06 5.43 29.62
N ARG A 66 -3.87 4.14 29.29
CA ARG A 66 -3.76 3.07 30.28
C ARG A 66 -2.56 3.24 31.21
N ALA A 67 -1.40 3.62 30.68
CA ALA A 67 -0.19 3.83 31.47
C ALA A 67 -0.36 4.99 32.46
N ILE A 68 -0.86 6.14 32.01
CA ILE A 68 -1.13 7.30 32.88
C ILE A 68 -2.04 6.93 34.04
N ARG A 69 -3.17 6.30 33.75
CA ARG A 69 -4.10 5.87 34.82
C ARG A 69 -3.49 4.81 35.73
N GLY A 70 -2.53 4.04 35.23
CA GLY A 70 -1.78 3.07 36.01
C GLY A 70 -0.80 3.69 37.01
N PHE A 71 -0.36 4.93 36.78
CA PHE A 71 0.51 5.65 37.72
C PHE A 71 -0.23 6.05 39.00
N ASP A 72 -1.53 6.36 38.89
CA ASP A 72 -2.39 6.73 40.01
C ASP A 72 -2.94 5.51 40.79
N GLY A 73 -2.77 4.29 40.23
CA GLY A 73 -3.19 3.02 40.83
C GLY A 73 -4.03 2.16 39.89
N LYS A 74 -3.79 0.84 39.92
CA LYS A 74 -4.40 -0.14 39.00
C LYS A 74 -5.79 -0.64 39.43
N ASP A 75 -6.28 -0.24 40.60
CA ASP A 75 -7.56 -0.71 41.16
C ASP A 75 -8.74 0.22 40.81
N SER A 76 -8.48 1.31 40.09
CA SER A 76 -9.51 2.26 39.67
C SER A 76 -10.38 1.72 38.54
N ALA A 77 -11.66 2.12 38.50
CA ALA A 77 -12.57 1.80 37.41
C ALA A 77 -12.06 2.36 36.07
N GLU A 78 -11.43 3.53 36.13
CA GLU A 78 -10.80 4.22 35.02
C GLU A 78 -9.63 3.41 34.43
N TYR A 79 -8.78 2.81 35.27
CA TYR A 79 -7.73 1.91 34.79
C TYR A 79 -8.31 0.66 34.13
N ALA A 80 -9.37 0.08 34.71
CA ALA A 80 -10.04 -1.09 34.14
C ALA A 80 -10.65 -0.79 32.76
N GLU A 81 -11.28 0.36 32.59
CA GLU A 81 -11.83 0.82 31.30
C GLU A 81 -10.73 1.05 30.26
N ALA A 82 -9.65 1.76 30.63
CA ALA A 82 -8.52 1.99 29.74
C ALA A 82 -7.82 0.68 29.34
N ARG A 83 -7.71 -0.28 30.27
CA ARG A 83 -7.24 -1.64 29.98
C ARG A 83 -8.14 -2.32 28.96
N SER A 84 -9.45 -2.36 29.18
CA SER A 84 -10.41 -2.97 28.25
C SER A 84 -10.31 -2.36 26.84
N THR A 85 -10.25 -1.03 26.77
CA THR A 85 -10.10 -0.28 25.51
C THR A 85 -8.80 -0.64 24.78
N SER A 86 -7.67 -0.63 25.49
CA SER A 86 -6.38 -1.02 24.90
C SER A 86 -6.38 -2.46 24.37
N GLN A 87 -7.06 -3.38 25.05
CA GLN A 87 -7.17 -4.78 24.63
C GLN A 87 -8.00 -4.92 23.35
N ARG A 88 -9.13 -4.21 23.26
CA ARG A 88 -9.96 -4.20 22.05
C ARG A 88 -9.18 -3.69 20.84
N ILE A 89 -8.49 -2.55 20.99
CA ILE A 89 -7.69 -1.97 19.90
C ILE A 89 -6.52 -2.89 19.54
N ARG A 90 -5.91 -3.58 20.52
CA ARG A 90 -4.83 -4.54 20.27
C ARG A 90 -5.27 -5.70 19.36
N VAL A 91 -6.50 -6.18 19.50
CA VAL A 91 -7.05 -7.20 18.58
C VAL A 91 -7.14 -6.66 17.15
N VAL A 92 -7.63 -5.42 16.98
CA VAL A 92 -7.71 -4.76 15.66
C VAL A 92 -6.31 -4.54 15.07
N ALA A 93 -5.32 -4.18 15.90
CA ALA A 93 -3.93 -4.02 15.47
C ALA A 93 -3.32 -5.32 14.94
N TRP A 94 -3.56 -6.44 15.63
CA TRP A 94 -3.14 -7.76 15.13
C TRP A 94 -3.80 -8.12 13.80
N GLN A 95 -5.10 -7.85 13.66
CA GLN A 95 -5.81 -8.08 12.39
C GLN A 95 -5.22 -7.24 11.25
N ALA A 96 -4.88 -5.97 11.52
CA ALA A 96 -4.24 -5.10 10.54
C ALA A 96 -2.83 -5.59 10.17
N LEU A 97 -2.03 -6.06 11.15
CA LEU A 97 -0.71 -6.65 10.89
C LEU A 97 -0.81 -7.89 10.00
N TYR A 98 -1.77 -8.77 10.25
CA TYR A 98 -1.97 -9.95 9.40
C TYR A 98 -2.36 -9.57 7.96
N ARG A 99 -3.11 -8.49 7.76
CA ARG A 99 -3.37 -7.98 6.41
C ARG A 99 -2.09 -7.47 5.74
N VAL A 100 -1.22 -6.76 6.47
CA VAL A 100 0.10 -6.35 5.95
C VAL A 100 0.89 -7.57 5.46
N ARG A 101 0.98 -8.63 6.28
CA ARG A 101 1.68 -9.88 5.93
C ARG A 101 1.11 -10.56 4.67
N LEU A 102 -0.17 -10.37 4.37
CA LEU A 102 -0.82 -10.97 3.20
C LEU A 102 -0.54 -10.21 1.90
N VAL A 103 -0.37 -8.88 1.98
CA VAL A 103 -0.26 -8.03 0.79
C VAL A 103 1.16 -7.57 0.50
N ALA A 104 2.06 -7.60 1.48
CA ALA A 104 3.44 -7.15 1.34
C ALA A 104 4.29 -8.11 0.52
N ASP A 105 4.97 -7.57 -0.49
CA ASP A 105 5.96 -8.32 -1.27
C ASP A 105 7.36 -8.21 -0.66
N ALA A 106 7.70 -7.06 -0.08
CA ALA A 106 9.02 -6.87 0.52
C ALA A 106 9.04 -7.37 1.97
N PRO A 107 9.97 -8.28 2.34
CA PRO A 107 10.06 -8.79 3.71
C PRO A 107 10.33 -7.66 4.73
N GLU A 108 11.08 -6.63 4.33
CA GLU A 108 11.37 -5.45 5.14
C GLU A 108 10.09 -4.72 5.61
N VAL A 109 9.05 -4.64 4.77
CA VAL A 109 7.77 -4.01 5.14
C VAL A 109 7.09 -4.79 6.26
N THR A 110 7.13 -6.12 6.19
CA THR A 110 6.58 -6.99 7.23
C THR A 110 7.38 -6.87 8.54
N GLU A 111 8.71 -6.92 8.46
CA GLU A 111 9.59 -6.80 9.63
C GLU A 111 9.41 -5.47 10.37
N LEU A 112 9.30 -4.36 9.63
CA LEU A 112 9.06 -3.04 10.22
C LEU A 112 7.67 -2.92 10.84
N ALA A 113 6.65 -3.53 10.23
CA ALA A 113 5.30 -3.59 10.81
C ALA A 113 5.30 -4.38 12.14
N GLU A 114 5.98 -5.52 12.18
CA GLU A 114 6.13 -6.33 13.39
C GLU A 114 6.88 -5.58 14.49
N SER A 115 7.96 -4.88 14.13
CA SER A 115 8.71 -4.01 15.05
C SER A 115 7.83 -2.92 15.66
N ALA A 116 7.00 -2.25 14.84
CA ALA A 116 6.05 -1.25 15.34
C ALA A 116 5.02 -1.85 16.31
N MET A 117 4.50 -3.04 15.99
CA MET A 117 3.56 -3.77 16.85
C MET A 117 4.19 -4.18 18.19
N ALA A 118 5.43 -4.67 18.19
CA ALA A 118 6.14 -5.04 19.40
C ALA A 118 6.36 -3.83 20.32
N ARG A 119 6.87 -2.71 19.77
CA ARG A 119 7.14 -1.48 20.53
C ARG A 119 5.90 -0.91 21.21
N VAL A 120 4.74 -0.96 20.54
CA VAL A 120 3.50 -0.42 21.12
C VAL A 120 2.86 -1.37 22.15
N ALA A 121 3.13 -2.68 22.07
CA ALA A 121 2.60 -3.66 23.01
C ALA A 121 3.14 -3.45 24.43
N ASP A 122 4.41 -3.10 24.55
CA ASP A 122 5.14 -2.99 25.83
C ASP A 122 4.98 -1.62 26.50
N MET A 123 4.45 -0.62 25.78
CA MET A 123 4.38 0.77 26.23
C MET A 123 3.61 0.95 27.55
N HIS A 124 2.64 0.10 27.84
CA HIS A 124 1.83 0.16 29.06
C HIS A 124 2.55 -0.27 30.34
N ASP A 125 3.73 -0.91 30.22
CA ASP A 125 4.57 -1.32 31.34
C ASP A 125 5.59 -0.24 31.73
N SER A 126 5.52 0.93 31.09
CA SER A 126 6.28 2.11 31.48
C SER A 126 6.08 2.42 32.95
N LYS A 127 7.18 2.70 33.67
CA LYS A 127 7.17 2.95 35.13
C LYS A 127 6.92 4.40 35.50
N ASP A 128 7.18 5.30 34.56
CA ASP A 128 7.06 6.75 34.75
C ASP A 128 6.73 7.45 33.44
N MET A 129 6.37 8.72 33.55
CA MET A 129 5.99 9.56 32.42
C MET A 129 7.13 9.74 31.40
N ARG A 130 8.39 9.79 31.85
CA ARG A 130 9.55 9.97 30.97
C ARG A 130 9.73 8.77 30.05
N THR A 131 9.69 7.57 30.63
CA THR A 131 9.76 6.29 29.93
C THR A 131 8.59 6.16 28.97
N LEU A 132 7.39 6.53 29.40
CA LEU A 132 6.19 6.48 28.57
C LEU A 132 6.29 7.36 27.32
N VAL A 133 6.82 8.58 27.47
CA VAL A 133 7.07 9.48 26.34
C VAL A 133 8.13 8.90 25.39
N ALA A 134 9.24 8.38 25.92
CA ALA A 134 10.29 7.76 25.12
C ALA A 134 9.78 6.56 24.32
N CYS A 135 9.05 5.62 24.95
CA CYS A 135 8.41 4.51 24.25
C CYS A 135 7.41 5.01 23.19
N GLY A 136 6.68 6.08 23.49
CA GLY A 136 5.79 6.72 22.53
C GLY A 136 6.51 7.27 21.30
N ASP A 137 7.72 7.82 21.46
CA ASP A 137 8.56 8.26 20.35
C ASP A 137 9.13 7.09 19.55
N ASP A 138 9.56 6.02 20.23
CA ASP A 138 10.04 4.79 19.59
C ASP A 138 8.97 4.13 18.71
N VAL A 139 7.71 4.14 19.14
CA VAL A 139 6.57 3.67 18.33
C VAL A 139 6.39 4.54 17.09
N ARG A 140 6.45 5.88 17.24
CA ARG A 140 6.33 6.80 16.11
C ARG A 140 7.42 6.56 15.07
N THR A 141 8.69 6.47 15.50
CA THR A 141 9.81 6.18 14.62
C THR A 141 9.65 4.86 13.89
N ALA A 142 9.15 3.81 14.56
CA ALA A 142 8.89 2.52 13.92
C ALA A 142 7.77 2.58 12.88
N VAL A 143 6.69 3.32 13.15
CA VAL A 143 5.61 3.57 12.18
C VAL A 143 6.13 4.36 10.98
N GLU A 144 6.95 5.40 11.19
CA GLU A 144 7.55 6.18 10.11
C GLU A 144 8.47 5.34 9.23
N ALA A 145 9.30 4.47 9.83
CA ALA A 145 10.14 3.53 9.09
C ALA A 145 9.29 2.56 8.25
N PHE A 146 8.24 1.98 8.84
CA PHE A 146 7.29 1.14 8.12
C PHE A 146 6.66 1.88 6.93
N VAL A 147 6.15 3.10 7.12
CA VAL A 147 5.53 3.90 6.05
C VAL A 147 6.54 4.23 4.95
N ALA A 148 7.81 4.49 5.29
CA ALA A 148 8.86 4.75 4.32
C ALA A 148 9.17 3.52 3.45
N ALA A 149 9.25 2.33 4.06
CA ALA A 149 9.42 1.07 3.34
C ALA A 149 8.21 0.76 2.46
N ALA A 150 6.99 0.88 3.00
CA ALA A 150 5.74 0.68 2.27
C ALA A 150 5.58 1.63 1.07
N LYS A 151 5.96 2.90 1.24
CA LYS A 151 6.00 3.89 0.14
C LYS A 151 6.97 3.46 -0.95
N SER A 152 8.14 2.96 -0.57
CA SER A 152 9.15 2.47 -1.51
C SER A 152 8.66 1.24 -2.26
N GLU A 153 7.92 0.36 -1.58
CA GLU A 153 7.24 -0.80 -2.17
C GLU A 153 6.26 -0.36 -3.27
N VAL A 154 5.29 0.48 -2.91
CA VAL A 154 4.27 0.96 -3.85
C VAL A 154 4.87 1.81 -5.00
N ALA A 155 6.00 2.48 -4.76
CA ALA A 155 6.67 3.29 -5.78
C ALA A 155 7.49 2.47 -6.78
N TRP A 156 8.08 1.32 -6.40
CA TRP A 156 8.81 0.48 -7.35
C TRP A 156 7.87 -0.16 -8.37
N GLU A 157 6.68 -0.58 -7.93
CA GLU A 157 5.67 -1.16 -8.83
C GLU A 157 5.26 -0.20 -9.94
N ASN A 158 5.08 1.08 -9.59
CA ASN A 158 4.75 2.14 -10.55
C ASN A 158 5.84 2.35 -11.62
N ARG A 159 7.10 2.04 -11.32
CA ARG A 159 8.20 2.13 -12.30
C ARG A 159 8.23 0.95 -13.26
N LEU A 160 7.76 -0.23 -12.85
CA LEU A 160 7.70 -1.42 -13.71
C LEU A 160 6.47 -1.41 -14.64
N THR A 161 5.38 -0.78 -14.21
CA THR A 161 4.12 -0.73 -14.98
C THR A 161 4.07 0.43 -15.98
N LYS A 162 4.97 1.43 -15.89
CA LYS A 162 5.11 2.44 -16.94
C LYS A 162 5.75 1.79 -18.19
N PRO A 163 5.11 1.86 -19.38
CA PRO A 163 5.76 1.41 -20.59
C PRO A 163 7.02 2.23 -20.80
N ARG A 164 8.18 1.55 -20.90
CA ARG A 164 9.42 2.14 -21.39
C ARG A 164 9.12 2.60 -22.82
N THR A 165 8.68 3.85 -22.98
CA THR A 165 8.65 4.49 -24.29
C THR A 165 10.05 4.39 -24.83
N ALA A 166 10.22 3.58 -25.86
CA ALA A 166 11.47 3.39 -26.53
C ALA A 166 11.96 4.75 -27.01
N GLU A 167 12.90 5.33 -26.28
CA GLU A 167 13.86 6.29 -26.83
C GLU A 167 14.63 5.51 -27.89
N LEU A 168 14.09 5.47 -29.10
CA LEU A 168 14.87 5.15 -30.28
C LEU A 168 15.86 6.30 -30.43
N PRO A 169 17.18 6.05 -30.43
CA PRO A 169 18.12 7.09 -30.78
C PRO A 169 17.80 7.53 -32.21
N GLU A 170 17.42 8.80 -32.38
CA GLU A 170 17.43 9.42 -33.69
C GLU A 170 18.86 9.35 -34.23
N ARG A 171 19.14 8.30 -35.01
CA ARG A 171 20.24 8.31 -35.96
C ARG A 171 19.86 9.32 -37.04
N GLY A 172 20.01 10.60 -36.72
CA GLY A 172 20.18 11.68 -37.67
C GLY A 172 21.50 11.47 -38.40
N GLY A 173 21.49 10.56 -39.37
CA GLY A 173 22.40 10.67 -40.50
C GLY A 173 21.86 11.75 -41.41
N GLN A 174 22.55 12.89 -41.48
CA GLN A 174 22.52 13.72 -42.67
C GLN A 174 23.95 14.15 -43.00
N SER A 175 24.28 13.76 -44.22
CA SER A 175 25.44 14.01 -45.07
C SER A 175 25.74 15.49 -45.28
#